data_AF-A0AAD9YYY2-F1
#
_entry.id   AF-A0AAD9YYY2-F1
#
_cell.length_a   1.000
_cell.length_b   1.000
_cell.length_c   1.000
_cell.angle_alpha   90.00
_cell.angle_beta   90.00
_cell.angle_gamma   90.00
#
_symmetry.space_group_name_H-M   'P 1'
#
loop_
_entity.id
_entity.type
_entity.pdbx_description
1 polymer ?
#
loop_
_entity_poly.entity_id
_entity_poly.type
_entity_poly.pdbx_seq_one_letter_code
_entity_poly.pdbx_strand_id
1 'polypeptide(L)'
;MTMHYLSRHVTVDTQAVVRGLQPQDAIMRAACTMSRSIDRRRPRRLTAEQSTSVNEDPTLRSLLDRRERLKRNLKNATKHPKYKELNRKINQERQRLRHALLQDIKERWEYEQPVRDVEQQLAGIEIPKEVVIVQSQYAMLPAQKKLADAIVAPPGVTLEAEICRRNRAIRAVTEYCGVEEGGMNPTRAKRRSVNVTPPAKSQIELDEEALEAAKVSVYKERRPKRCWKCLGNPNLPIEDRIYEFSSEGDLSKLFRRKHLQYIKEEESLSCELCQVSLENKMHLQRHGLDVHGTVT
;
A
#
# COMPACT_ATOMS: atom_id res chain seq x y z
N MET A 1 -11.56 -42.74 -6.35
CA MET A 1 -12.29 -41.49 -6.03
C MET A 1 -11.85 -40.43 -7.03
N THR A 2 -12.72 -40.01 -7.94
CA THR A 2 -12.42 -38.93 -8.89
C THR A 2 -12.43 -37.61 -8.12
N MET A 3 -11.26 -37.14 -7.68
CA MET A 3 -11.13 -35.73 -7.34
C MET A 3 -11.41 -34.95 -8.63
N HIS A 4 -12.34 -34.01 -8.63
CA HIS A 4 -12.52 -33.16 -9.81
C HIS A 4 -11.59 -31.97 -9.63
N TYR A 5 -10.66 -31.76 -10.56
CA TYR A 5 -9.85 -30.55 -10.59
C TYR A 5 -10.79 -29.35 -10.77
N LEU A 6 -11.02 -28.62 -9.68
CA LEU A 6 -11.75 -27.37 -9.73
C LEU A 6 -10.75 -26.28 -10.08
N SER A 7 -10.84 -25.75 -11.31
CA SER A 7 -10.05 -24.59 -11.71
C SER A 7 -10.22 -23.49 -10.66
N ARG A 8 -9.09 -23.00 -10.13
CA ARG A 8 -9.09 -21.85 -9.20
C ARG A 8 -9.41 -20.53 -9.91
N HIS A 9 -9.49 -20.58 -11.24
CA HIS A 9 -9.80 -19.47 -12.12
C HIS A 9 -11.18 -19.68 -12.75
N VAL A 10 -12.22 -19.20 -12.07
CA VAL A 10 -13.59 -19.16 -12.59
C VAL A 10 -13.83 -17.77 -13.14
N THR A 11 -13.62 -17.56 -14.43
CA THR A 11 -13.83 -16.26 -15.10
C THR A 11 -15.26 -16.01 -15.51
N VAL A 12 -16.05 -17.08 -15.59
CA VAL A 12 -17.42 -17.05 -16.09
C VAL A 12 -18.38 -17.27 -14.93
N ASP A 13 -19.39 -16.41 -14.83
CA ASP A 13 -20.50 -16.58 -13.91
C ASP A 13 -21.40 -17.72 -14.40
N THR A 14 -21.02 -18.96 -14.09
CA THR A 14 -21.73 -20.16 -14.54
C THR A 14 -23.18 -20.18 -14.02
N GLN A 15 -23.44 -19.56 -12.86
CA GLN A 15 -24.78 -19.44 -12.30
C GLN A 15 -25.65 -18.50 -13.12
N ALA A 16 -25.12 -17.33 -13.52
CA ALA A 16 -25.83 -16.40 -14.38
C ALA A 16 -26.13 -17.02 -15.76
N VAL A 17 -25.15 -17.71 -16.35
CA VAL A 17 -25.33 -18.42 -17.64
C VAL A 17 -26.45 -19.45 -17.56
N VAL A 18 -26.43 -20.32 -16.56
CA VAL A 18 -27.46 -21.37 -16.38
C VAL A 18 -28.85 -20.77 -16.14
N ARG A 19 -28.93 -19.59 -15.51
CA ARG A 19 -30.20 -18.91 -15.20
C ARG A 19 -30.64 -17.90 -16.26
N GLY A 20 -29.88 -17.72 -17.34
CA GLY A 20 -30.16 -16.69 -18.35
C GLY A 20 -30.07 -15.26 -17.82
N LEU A 21 -29.31 -15.04 -16.75
CA LEU A 21 -29.11 -13.73 -16.13
C LEU A 21 -27.84 -13.06 -16.68
N GLN A 22 -27.75 -11.74 -16.50
CA GLN A 22 -26.52 -11.00 -16.80
C GLN A 22 -25.39 -11.41 -15.83
N PRO A 23 -24.19 -11.76 -16.35
CA PRO A 23 -23.04 -12.11 -15.52
C PRO A 23 -22.61 -11.01 -14.57
N GLN A 24 -22.22 -11.37 -13.33
CA GLN A 24 -21.68 -10.42 -12.36
C GLN A 24 -20.16 -10.26 -12.51
N ASP A 25 -19.71 -9.64 -13.61
CA ASP A 25 -18.29 -9.54 -13.99
C ASP A 25 -17.39 -8.91 -12.93
N ALA A 26 -17.91 -7.98 -12.13
CA ALA A 26 -17.15 -7.36 -11.05
C ALA A 26 -16.83 -8.38 -9.93
N ILE A 27 -17.81 -9.21 -9.56
CA ILE A 27 -17.64 -10.26 -8.55
C ILE A 27 -16.71 -11.35 -9.07
N MET A 28 -16.89 -11.79 -10.32
CA MET A 28 -16.02 -12.78 -10.92
C MET A 28 -14.56 -12.30 -10.95
N ARG A 29 -14.32 -11.04 -11.36
CA ARG A 29 -12.97 -10.44 -11.33
C ARG A 29 -12.40 -10.35 -9.92
N ALA A 30 -13.20 -9.99 -8.92
CA ALA A 30 -12.76 -9.92 -7.53
C ALA A 30 -12.36 -11.31 -7.00
N ALA A 31 -13.22 -12.32 -7.19
CA ALA A 31 -12.96 -13.69 -6.82
C ALA A 31 -11.70 -14.26 -7.51
N CYS A 32 -11.56 -14.05 -8.82
CA CYS A 32 -10.35 -14.43 -9.57
C CYS A 32 -9.09 -13.77 -9.00
N THR A 33 -9.16 -12.50 -8.59
CA THR A 33 -8.03 -11.75 -8.03
C THR A 33 -7.62 -12.30 -6.67
N MET A 34 -8.59 -12.71 -5.84
CA MET A 34 -8.34 -13.35 -4.56
C MET A 34 -7.68 -14.73 -4.75
N SER A 35 -8.20 -15.58 -5.63
CA SER A 35 -7.58 -16.89 -5.93
C SER A 35 -6.13 -16.74 -6.39
N ARG A 36 -5.88 -15.74 -7.24
CA ARG A 36 -4.56 -15.34 -7.75
C ARG A 36 -3.57 -14.89 -6.67
N SER A 37 -4.04 -14.45 -5.50
CA SER A 37 -3.20 -14.00 -4.39
C SER A 37 -2.93 -15.10 -3.36
N ILE A 38 -3.78 -16.13 -3.30
CA ILE A 38 -3.67 -17.26 -2.37
C ILE A 38 -2.64 -18.29 -2.84
N ASP A 39 -2.53 -18.52 -4.16
CA ASP A 39 -1.60 -19.53 -4.69
C ASP A 39 -0.14 -19.08 -4.54
N ARG A 40 0.66 -19.86 -3.79
CA ARG A 40 2.10 -19.63 -3.61
C ARG A 40 2.93 -20.05 -4.82
N ARG A 41 2.44 -21.00 -5.62
CA ARG A 41 3.12 -21.51 -6.82
C ARG A 41 3.09 -20.49 -7.97
N ARG A 42 2.18 -19.51 -7.91
CA ARG A 42 2.05 -18.47 -8.94
C ARG A 42 3.28 -17.56 -8.97
N PRO A 43 3.93 -17.36 -10.14
CA PRO A 43 5.07 -16.46 -10.28
C PRO A 43 4.74 -15.02 -9.88
N ARG A 44 5.49 -14.48 -8.90
CA ARG A 44 5.30 -13.09 -8.42
C ARG A 44 6.43 -12.16 -8.83
N ARG A 45 7.60 -12.71 -9.10
CA ARG A 45 8.83 -11.98 -9.44
C ARG A 45 9.58 -12.80 -10.50
N LEU A 46 10.38 -12.10 -11.29
CA LEU A 46 11.35 -12.75 -12.16
C LEU A 46 12.46 -13.38 -11.33
N THR A 47 12.98 -14.52 -11.78
CA THR A 47 14.23 -15.09 -11.25
C THR A 47 15.42 -14.18 -11.59
N ALA A 48 16.57 -14.40 -10.95
CA ALA A 48 17.78 -13.65 -11.25
C ALA A 48 18.20 -13.81 -12.72
N GLU A 49 18.09 -15.02 -13.26
CA GLU A 49 18.38 -15.36 -14.65
C GLU A 49 17.42 -14.64 -15.61
N GLN A 50 16.11 -14.70 -15.37
CA GLN A 50 15.09 -13.99 -16.17
C GLN A 50 15.26 -12.47 -16.12
N SER A 51 15.62 -11.92 -14.95
CA SER A 51 15.91 -10.50 -14.81
C SER A 51 17.18 -10.09 -15.56
N THR A 52 18.13 -11.01 -15.72
CA THR A 52 19.39 -10.78 -16.45
C THR A 52 19.19 -10.90 -17.95
N SER A 53 18.38 -11.84 -18.43
CA SER A 53 18.08 -12.02 -19.86
C SER A 53 17.47 -10.77 -20.51
N VAL A 54 16.74 -9.96 -19.74
CA VAL A 54 16.23 -8.65 -20.20
C VAL A 54 17.35 -7.72 -20.70
N ASN A 55 18.57 -7.83 -20.17
CA ASN A 55 19.70 -7.02 -20.64
C ASN A 55 20.18 -7.41 -22.05
N GLU A 56 19.77 -8.57 -22.55
CA GLU A 56 20.12 -9.03 -23.90
C GLU A 56 19.21 -8.45 -24.99
N ASP A 57 18.17 -7.71 -24.61
CA ASP A 57 17.25 -7.06 -25.55
C ASP A 57 18.01 -6.10 -26.50
N PRO A 58 17.78 -6.18 -27.83
CA PRO A 58 18.48 -5.35 -28.82
C PRO A 58 18.31 -3.84 -28.59
N THR A 59 17.13 -3.40 -28.15
CA THR A 59 16.83 -1.99 -27.89
C THR A 59 17.62 -1.51 -26.69
N LEU A 60 17.64 -2.31 -25.61
CA LEU A 60 18.37 -1.99 -24.40
C LEU A 60 19.89 -1.98 -24.62
N ARG A 61 20.43 -2.95 -25.38
CA ARG A 61 21.83 -3.00 -25.81
C ARG A 61 22.22 -1.73 -26.61
N SER A 62 21.41 -1.34 -27.58
CA SER A 62 21.62 -0.12 -28.37
C SER A 62 21.66 1.16 -27.51
N LEU A 63 20.76 1.26 -26.52
CA LEU A 63 20.75 2.39 -25.58
C LEU A 63 22.00 2.42 -24.70
N LEU A 64 22.46 1.25 -24.23
CA LEU A 64 23.69 1.12 -23.44
C LEU A 64 24.93 1.52 -24.26
N ASP A 65 25.03 1.08 -25.51
CA ASP A 65 26.11 1.45 -26.41
C ASP A 65 26.15 2.96 -26.67
N ARG A 66 24.99 3.57 -26.91
CA ARG A 66 24.87 5.02 -27.07
C ARG A 66 25.35 5.77 -25.83
N ARG A 67 25.07 5.23 -24.63
CA ARG A 67 25.52 5.81 -23.36
C ARG A 67 27.03 5.72 -23.22
N GLU A 68 27.61 4.59 -23.58
CA GLU A 68 29.05 4.40 -23.48
C GLU A 68 29.83 5.24 -24.48
N ARG A 69 29.32 5.41 -25.70
CA ARG A 69 29.87 6.37 -26.68
C ARG A 69 29.82 7.81 -26.15
N LEU A 70 28.70 8.20 -25.55
CA LEU A 70 28.54 9.54 -24.98
C LEU A 70 29.50 9.78 -23.81
N LYS A 71 29.74 8.75 -22.98
CA LYS A 71 30.69 8.80 -21.87
C LYS A 71 32.13 9.00 -22.34
N ARG A 72 32.52 8.36 -23.44
CA ARG A 72 33.86 8.50 -24.05
C ARG A 72 34.08 9.89 -24.68
N ASN A 73 33.05 10.45 -25.31
CA ASN A 73 33.18 11.69 -26.09
C ASN A 73 33.02 12.98 -25.27
N LEU A 74 32.54 12.92 -24.03
CA LEU A 74 32.28 14.11 -23.20
C LEU A 74 33.05 14.08 -21.88
N LYS A 75 33.79 15.15 -21.60
CA LYS A 75 34.29 15.43 -20.24
C LYS A 75 33.09 15.68 -19.32
N ASN A 76 33.10 15.10 -18.12
CA ASN A 76 31.99 15.17 -17.15
C ASN A 76 30.63 14.65 -17.68
N ALA A 77 30.64 13.62 -18.55
CA ALA A 77 29.45 13.05 -19.15
C ALA A 77 28.31 12.78 -18.16
N THR A 78 28.60 12.32 -16.93
CA THR A 78 27.60 12.02 -15.90
C THR A 78 26.71 13.22 -15.53
N LYS A 79 27.25 14.45 -15.61
CA LYS A 79 26.50 15.69 -15.33
C LYS A 79 25.73 16.20 -16.55
N HIS A 80 26.08 15.72 -17.75
CA HIS A 80 25.52 16.21 -19.01
C HIS A 80 24.02 15.83 -19.15
N PRO A 81 23.14 16.75 -19.56
CA PRO A 81 21.70 16.49 -19.69
C PRO A 81 21.37 15.28 -20.58
N LYS A 82 22.05 15.16 -21.74
CA LYS A 82 21.87 14.01 -22.66
C LYS A 82 22.20 12.66 -22.01
N TYR A 83 23.17 12.62 -21.08
CA TYR A 83 23.55 11.39 -20.38
C TYR A 83 22.50 11.00 -19.33
N LYS A 84 22.00 11.98 -18.57
CA LYS A 84 20.91 11.77 -17.62
C LYS A 84 19.65 11.28 -18.31
N GLU A 85 19.29 11.91 -19.43
CA GLU A 85 18.14 11.51 -20.23
C GLU A 85 18.27 10.08 -20.76
N LEU A 86 19.46 9.72 -21.23
CA LEU A 86 19.71 8.38 -21.73
C LEU A 86 19.65 7.31 -20.62
N ASN A 87 20.15 7.61 -19.42
CA ASN A 87 19.97 6.73 -18.26
C ASN A 87 18.50 6.58 -17.87
N ARG A 88 17.71 7.65 -17.95
CA ARG A 88 16.26 7.58 -17.72
C ARG A 88 15.59 6.62 -18.72
N LYS A 89 15.92 6.75 -20.01
CA LYS A 89 15.41 5.85 -21.07
C LYS A 89 15.82 4.40 -20.84
N ILE A 90 17.08 4.13 -20.50
CA ILE A 90 17.57 2.78 -20.17
C ILE A 90 16.78 2.18 -19.00
N ASN A 91 16.54 2.96 -17.94
CA ASN A 91 15.81 2.48 -16.77
C ASN A 91 14.32 2.22 -17.07
N GLN A 92 13.69 3.11 -17.83
CA GLN A 92 12.30 2.94 -18.28
C GLN A 92 12.16 1.69 -19.16
N GLU A 93 13.06 1.52 -20.12
CA GLU A 93 13.05 0.39 -21.04
C GLU A 93 13.28 -0.93 -20.31
N ARG A 94 14.27 -0.99 -19.42
CA ARG A 94 14.52 -2.16 -18.57
C ARG A 94 13.29 -2.51 -17.71
N GLN A 95 12.61 -1.51 -17.16
CA GLN A 95 11.41 -1.74 -16.35
C GLN A 95 10.25 -2.24 -17.22
N ARG A 96 10.07 -1.67 -18.42
CA ARG A 96 9.07 -2.11 -19.41
C ARG A 96 9.27 -3.58 -19.77
N LEU A 97 10.48 -3.96 -20.16
CA LEU A 97 10.83 -5.32 -20.55
C LEU A 97 10.66 -6.31 -19.39
N ARG A 98 11.07 -5.95 -18.16
CA ARG A 98 10.83 -6.78 -16.97
C ARG A 98 9.35 -6.97 -16.69
N HIS A 99 8.55 -5.92 -16.84
CA HIS A 99 7.11 -6.02 -16.66
C HIS A 99 6.48 -6.93 -17.71
N ALA A 100 6.82 -6.73 -18.99
CA ALA A 100 6.35 -7.56 -20.10
C ALA A 100 6.69 -9.04 -19.87
N LEU A 101 7.97 -9.35 -19.59
CA LEU A 101 8.41 -10.71 -19.32
C LEU A 101 7.67 -11.35 -18.13
N LEU A 102 7.43 -10.59 -17.06
CA LEU A 102 6.67 -11.10 -15.91
C LEU A 102 5.20 -11.36 -16.26
N GLN A 103 4.59 -10.56 -17.13
CA GLN A 103 3.23 -10.82 -17.60
C GLN A 103 3.20 -12.07 -18.47
N ASP A 104 4.10 -12.22 -19.45
CA ASP A 104 4.17 -13.41 -20.30
C ASP A 104 4.34 -14.71 -19.48
N ILE A 105 5.19 -14.69 -18.47
CA ILE A 105 5.38 -15.82 -17.55
C ILE A 105 4.10 -16.12 -16.77
N LYS A 106 3.38 -15.09 -16.31
CA LYS A 106 2.13 -15.27 -15.57
C LYS A 106 1.03 -15.82 -16.47
N GLU A 107 0.88 -15.29 -17.67
CA GLU A 107 -0.13 -15.75 -18.64
C GLU A 107 0.13 -17.20 -19.03
N ARG A 108 1.39 -17.54 -19.35
CA ARG A 108 1.79 -18.92 -19.64
C ARG A 108 1.52 -19.85 -18.46
N TRP A 109 1.89 -19.45 -17.25
CA TRP A 109 1.64 -20.23 -16.05
C TRP A 109 0.14 -20.42 -15.79
N GLU A 110 -0.68 -19.38 -15.97
CA GLU A 110 -2.13 -19.44 -15.81
C GLU A 110 -2.78 -20.42 -16.79
N TYR A 111 -2.23 -20.57 -17.99
CA TYR A 111 -2.68 -21.55 -18.98
C TYR A 111 -2.16 -22.98 -18.69
N GLU A 112 -0.86 -23.14 -18.42
CA GLU A 112 -0.21 -24.45 -18.30
C GLU A 112 -0.48 -25.14 -16.96
N GLN A 113 -0.57 -24.38 -15.86
CA GLN A 113 -0.66 -24.97 -14.52
C GLN A 113 -1.92 -25.82 -14.33
N PRO A 114 -3.12 -25.39 -14.77
CA PRO A 114 -4.31 -26.23 -14.71
C PRO A 114 -4.15 -27.55 -15.47
N VAL A 115 -3.52 -27.52 -16.65
CA VAL A 115 -3.29 -28.72 -17.46
C VAL A 115 -2.37 -29.69 -16.71
N ARG A 116 -1.25 -29.19 -16.18
CA ARG A 116 -0.31 -30.00 -15.37
C ARG A 116 -0.97 -30.58 -14.12
N ASP A 117 -1.76 -29.78 -13.42
CA ASP A 117 -2.47 -30.24 -12.23
C ASP A 117 -3.46 -31.36 -12.60
N VAL A 118 -4.20 -31.26 -13.71
CA VAL A 118 -5.09 -32.34 -14.21
C VAL A 118 -4.30 -33.60 -14.57
N GLU A 119 -3.20 -33.47 -15.32
CA GLU A 119 -2.35 -34.60 -15.73
C GLU A 119 -1.77 -35.35 -14.53
N GLN A 120 -1.24 -34.64 -13.53
CA GLN A 120 -0.72 -35.24 -12.30
C GLN A 120 -1.81 -36.01 -11.54
N GLN A 121 -3.02 -35.44 -11.51
CA GLN A 121 -4.14 -36.07 -10.84
C GLN A 121 -4.58 -37.36 -11.56
N LEU A 122 -4.59 -37.37 -12.89
CA LEU A 122 -4.85 -38.57 -13.69
C LEU A 122 -3.76 -39.64 -13.50
N ALA A 123 -2.52 -39.22 -13.27
CA ALA A 123 -1.40 -40.10 -12.93
C ALA A 123 -1.43 -40.60 -11.47
N GLY A 124 -2.41 -40.20 -10.65
CA GLY A 124 -2.53 -40.61 -9.25
C GLY A 124 -1.49 -39.94 -8.33
N ILE A 125 -0.83 -38.87 -8.79
CA ILE A 125 0.14 -38.12 -8.00
C ILE A 125 -0.63 -37.14 -7.11
N GLU A 126 -0.40 -37.20 -5.80
CA GLU A 126 -0.98 -36.21 -4.87
C GLU A 126 -0.37 -34.83 -5.12
N ILE A 127 -1.22 -33.88 -5.52
CA ILE A 127 -0.81 -32.49 -5.71
C ILE A 127 -0.71 -31.82 -4.33
N PRO A 128 0.46 -31.30 -3.92
CA PRO A 128 0.59 -30.60 -2.66
C PRO A 128 -0.35 -29.40 -2.63
N LYS A 129 -1.36 -29.46 -1.75
CA LYS A 129 -2.26 -28.33 -1.47
C LYS A 129 -1.52 -27.34 -0.56
N GLU A 130 -0.47 -26.68 -1.08
CA GLU A 130 0.11 -25.50 -0.42
C GLU A 130 -0.83 -24.29 -0.58
N VAL A 131 -2.07 -24.45 -0.12
CA VAL A 131 -3.04 -23.37 0.01
C VAL A 131 -2.84 -22.81 1.39
N VAL A 132 -2.27 -21.62 1.47
CA VAL A 132 -2.39 -20.85 2.70
C VAL A 132 -3.86 -20.47 2.80
N ILE A 133 -4.53 -21.00 3.82
CA ILE A 133 -5.66 -20.27 4.41
C ILE A 133 -5.03 -18.93 4.80
N VAL A 134 -5.30 -17.88 4.02
CA VAL A 134 -4.88 -16.52 4.36
C VAL A 134 -5.67 -16.17 5.62
N GLN A 135 -5.23 -16.68 6.77
CA GLN A 135 -5.49 -16.03 8.04
C GLN A 135 -4.89 -14.65 7.85
N SER A 136 -5.78 -13.70 7.66
CA SER A 136 -5.40 -12.31 7.45
C SER A 136 -4.43 -11.94 8.56
N GLN A 137 -3.33 -11.29 8.19
CA GLN A 137 -2.43 -10.61 9.13
C GLN A 137 -3.15 -9.47 9.89
N TYR A 138 -4.43 -9.25 9.61
CA TYR A 138 -5.35 -8.39 10.33
C TYR A 138 -6.19 -9.23 11.27
N ALA A 139 -6.31 -8.82 12.53
CA ALA A 139 -7.23 -9.42 13.48
C ALA A 139 -8.66 -9.28 12.93
N MET A 140 -9.23 -10.38 12.42
CA MET A 140 -10.64 -10.41 12.03
C MET A 140 -11.50 -10.30 13.29
N LEU A 141 -12.58 -9.54 13.20
CA LEU A 141 -13.63 -9.58 14.23
C LEU A 141 -14.23 -11.01 14.30
N PRO A 142 -14.79 -11.43 15.44
CA PRO A 142 -15.32 -12.80 15.60
C PRO A 142 -16.33 -13.19 14.52
N ALA A 143 -17.19 -12.26 14.09
CA ALA A 143 -18.17 -12.48 13.03
C ALA A 143 -17.49 -12.67 11.64
N GLN A 144 -16.46 -11.87 11.34
CA GLN A 144 -15.67 -11.98 10.11
C GLN A 144 -14.94 -13.31 10.04
N LYS A 145 -14.36 -13.75 11.15
CA LYS A 145 -13.67 -15.04 11.24
C LYS A 145 -14.65 -16.20 11.00
N LYS A 146 -15.82 -16.18 11.67
CA LYS A 146 -16.86 -17.19 11.48
C LYS A 146 -17.35 -17.26 10.04
N LEU A 147 -17.53 -16.10 9.39
CA LEU A 147 -17.89 -16.01 7.98
C LEU A 147 -16.80 -16.62 7.09
N ALA A 148 -15.56 -16.18 7.25
CA ALA A 148 -14.43 -16.65 6.47
C ALA A 148 -14.30 -18.17 6.60
N ASP A 149 -14.19 -18.69 7.82
CA ASP A 149 -14.02 -20.12 8.09
C ASP A 149 -15.13 -20.97 7.44
N ALA A 150 -16.38 -20.50 7.45
CA ALA A 150 -17.50 -21.21 6.82
C ALA A 150 -17.46 -21.17 5.28
N ILE A 151 -17.03 -20.05 4.68
CA ILE A 151 -16.94 -19.90 3.23
C ILE A 151 -15.78 -20.70 2.65
N VAL A 152 -14.58 -20.62 3.25
CA VAL A 152 -13.36 -21.32 2.78
C VAL A 152 -13.22 -22.75 3.29
N ALA A 153 -14.22 -23.26 4.02
CA ALA A 153 -14.25 -24.67 4.43
C ALA A 153 -14.06 -25.62 3.24
N PRO A 154 -13.26 -26.68 3.38
CA PRO A 154 -13.04 -27.65 2.31
C PRO A 154 -14.36 -28.33 1.90
N PRO A 155 -14.51 -28.73 0.61
CA PRO A 155 -15.69 -29.45 0.16
C PRO A 155 -15.92 -30.75 0.93
N GLY A 156 -17.19 -31.10 1.14
CA GLY A 156 -17.57 -32.37 1.76
C GLY A 156 -17.19 -33.57 0.89
N VAL A 157 -16.77 -34.66 1.52
CA VAL A 157 -16.45 -35.93 0.82
C VAL A 157 -17.70 -36.73 0.41
N THR A 158 -18.85 -36.42 1.02
CA THR A 158 -20.17 -36.97 0.66
C THR A 158 -21.13 -35.85 0.31
N LEU A 159 -22.23 -36.20 -0.36
CA LEU A 159 -23.29 -35.24 -0.71
C LEU A 159 -23.86 -34.57 0.53
N GLU A 160 -24.16 -35.34 1.57
CA GLU A 160 -24.68 -34.85 2.86
C GLU A 160 -23.69 -33.90 3.54
N ALA A 161 -22.39 -34.22 3.51
CA ALA A 161 -21.35 -33.37 4.08
C ALA A 161 -21.24 -32.04 3.32
N GLU A 162 -21.33 -32.06 1.99
CA GLU A 162 -21.31 -30.85 1.17
C GLU A 162 -22.57 -30.00 1.36
N ILE A 163 -23.75 -30.62 1.46
CA ILE A 163 -25.01 -29.93 1.81
C ILE A 163 -24.89 -29.25 3.18
N CYS A 164 -24.38 -29.97 4.19
CA CYS A 164 -24.14 -29.41 5.52
C CYS A 164 -23.17 -28.23 5.49
N ARG A 165 -22.07 -28.35 4.73
CA ARG A 165 -21.06 -27.29 4.56
C ARG A 165 -21.65 -26.06 3.89
N ARG A 166 -22.47 -26.22 2.83
CA ARG A 166 -23.20 -25.12 2.19
C ARG A 166 -24.20 -24.46 3.12
N ASN A 167 -25.00 -25.23 3.85
CA ASN A 167 -25.96 -24.71 4.82
C ASN A 167 -25.28 -23.95 5.96
N ARG A 168 -24.07 -24.34 6.35
CA ARG A 168 -23.25 -23.62 7.33
C ARG A 168 -22.76 -22.29 6.76
N ALA A 169 -22.26 -22.28 5.52
CA ALA A 169 -21.84 -21.06 4.85
C ALA A 169 -22.99 -20.06 4.66
N ILE A 170 -24.17 -20.53 4.23
CA ILE A 170 -25.38 -19.69 4.10
C ILE A 170 -25.73 -19.04 5.44
N ARG A 171 -25.80 -19.83 6.52
CA ARG A 171 -26.09 -19.31 7.86
C ARG A 171 -25.06 -18.27 8.31
N ALA A 172 -23.77 -18.54 8.08
CA ALA A 172 -22.71 -17.60 8.44
C ALA A 172 -22.82 -16.27 7.66
N VAL A 173 -23.18 -16.32 6.36
CA VAL A 173 -23.46 -15.11 5.56
C VAL A 173 -24.64 -14.34 6.13
N THR A 174 -25.76 -15.03 6.42
CA THR A 174 -26.96 -14.39 6.97
C THR A 174 -26.68 -13.72 8.32
N GLU A 175 -25.98 -14.40 9.22
CA GLU A 175 -25.58 -13.82 10.50
C GLU A 175 -24.67 -12.60 10.32
N TYR A 176 -23.75 -12.67 9.36
CA TYR A 176 -22.81 -11.57 9.09
C TYR A 176 -23.48 -10.34 8.49
N CYS A 177 -24.50 -10.52 7.65
CA CYS A 177 -25.26 -9.39 7.09
C CYS A 177 -25.93 -8.51 8.15
N GLY A 178 -26.16 -9.01 9.36
CA GLY A 178 -26.67 -8.24 10.49
C GLY A 178 -25.60 -7.49 11.28
N VAL A 179 -24.31 -7.63 10.92
CA VAL A 179 -23.19 -6.98 11.62
C VAL A 179 -22.84 -5.68 10.91
N GLU A 180 -22.90 -4.57 11.64
CA GLU A 180 -22.40 -3.29 11.15
C GLU A 180 -20.87 -3.30 11.17
N GLU A 181 -20.25 -3.43 10.01
CA GLU A 181 -18.81 -3.21 9.87
C GLU A 181 -18.51 -1.74 10.10
N GLY A 182 -17.67 -1.43 11.09
CA GLY A 182 -17.17 -0.07 11.29
C GLY A 182 -16.62 0.51 9.99
N GLY A 183 -16.83 1.81 9.76
CA GLY A 183 -16.44 2.47 8.51
C GLY A 183 -15.01 2.10 8.10
N MET A 184 -14.81 1.78 6.82
CA MET A 184 -13.48 1.59 6.25
C MET A 184 -12.69 2.85 6.54
N ASN A 185 -11.78 2.83 7.52
CA ASN A 185 -10.77 3.87 7.63
C ASN A 185 -9.99 3.80 6.32
N PRO A 186 -10.10 4.80 5.42
CA PRO A 186 -9.35 4.76 4.19
C PRO A 186 -7.88 4.88 4.60
N THR A 187 -7.16 3.77 4.60
CA THR A 187 -5.71 3.75 4.68
C THR A 187 -5.24 4.57 3.49
N ARG A 188 -4.89 5.84 3.77
CA ARG A 188 -4.69 6.97 2.86
C ARG A 188 -5.94 7.83 2.68
N ALA A 189 -6.01 8.89 3.48
CA ALA A 189 -6.75 10.11 3.20
C ALA A 189 -6.44 10.61 1.77
N LYS A 190 -7.25 10.17 0.80
CA LYS A 190 -7.52 10.97 -0.38
C LYS A 190 -8.51 12.02 0.10
N ARG A 191 -8.01 13.26 0.17
CA ARG A 191 -8.80 14.49 0.20
C ARG A 191 -10.08 14.30 -0.61
N ARG A 192 -11.21 14.21 0.06
CA ARG A 192 -12.52 14.51 -0.50
C ARG A 192 -13.44 14.90 0.65
N SER A 193 -13.56 16.22 0.79
CA SER A 193 -14.80 16.90 1.15
C SER A 193 -16.01 16.06 0.76
N VAL A 194 -16.75 15.59 1.76
CA VAL A 194 -18.21 15.69 1.89
C VAL A 194 -18.51 15.51 3.38
N ASN A 195 -19.20 16.48 3.95
CA ASN A 195 -19.67 16.48 5.34
C ASN A 195 -20.59 15.28 5.59
N VAL A 196 -20.20 14.40 6.51
CA VAL A 196 -21.14 13.54 7.23
C VAL A 196 -20.83 13.71 8.71
N THR A 197 -21.72 14.43 9.39
CA THR A 197 -21.65 14.82 10.79
C THR A 197 -21.90 13.60 11.70
N PRO A 198 -20.96 13.23 12.59
CA PRO A 198 -21.24 12.38 13.75
C PRO A 198 -21.79 13.23 14.92
N PRO A 199 -22.41 12.60 15.93
CA PRO A 199 -23.21 13.31 16.93
C PRO A 199 -22.39 14.18 17.88
N ALA A 200 -23.02 15.27 18.29
CA ALA A 200 -22.51 16.39 19.08
C ALA A 200 -21.91 15.97 20.44
N LYS A 201 -20.59 15.75 20.46
CA LYS A 201 -19.73 16.61 21.28
C LYS A 201 -19.19 17.65 20.32
N SER A 202 -19.38 18.94 20.60
CA SER A 202 -18.99 20.01 19.68
C SER A 202 -17.55 19.77 19.22
N GLN A 203 -17.33 19.59 17.91
CA GLN A 203 -16.00 19.36 17.33
C GLN A 203 -14.96 20.37 17.84
N ILE A 204 -15.43 21.57 18.19
CA ILE A 204 -14.69 22.66 18.83
C ILE A 204 -14.03 22.24 20.15
N GLU A 205 -14.74 21.54 21.05
CA GLU A 205 -14.19 21.12 22.35
C GLU A 205 -13.10 20.05 22.19
N LEU A 206 -13.28 19.12 21.24
CA LEU A 206 -12.29 18.08 20.94
C LEU A 206 -11.03 18.65 20.29
N ASP A 207 -11.19 19.66 19.42
CA ASP A 207 -10.08 20.32 18.75
C ASP A 207 -9.26 21.21 19.71
N GLU A 208 -9.92 21.87 20.67
CA GLU A 208 -9.24 22.64 21.72
C GLU A 208 -8.45 21.72 22.67
N GLU A 209 -9.05 20.61 23.11
CA GLU A 209 -8.36 19.62 23.96
C GLU A 209 -7.14 19.01 23.26
N ALA A 210 -7.28 18.69 21.96
CA ALA A 210 -6.17 18.18 21.16
C ALA A 210 -5.05 19.21 20.97
N LEU A 211 -5.40 20.50 20.81
CA LEU A 211 -4.44 21.58 20.69
C LEU A 211 -3.65 21.79 22.00
N GLU A 212 -4.33 21.76 23.15
CA GLU A 212 -3.69 21.86 24.45
C GLU A 212 -2.78 20.66 24.74
N ALA A 213 -3.23 19.44 24.43
CA ALA A 213 -2.38 18.25 24.53
C ALA A 213 -1.14 18.34 23.63
N ALA A 214 -1.27 18.94 22.44
CA ALA A 214 -0.16 19.18 21.54
C ALA A 214 0.84 20.21 22.06
N LYS A 215 0.37 21.30 22.69
CA LYS A 215 1.25 22.28 23.36
C LYS A 215 2.05 21.61 24.47
N VAL A 216 1.41 20.80 25.29
CA VAL A 216 2.06 20.11 26.40
C VAL A 216 3.14 19.12 25.93
N SER A 217 2.90 18.36 24.86
CA SER A 217 3.87 17.38 24.31
C SER A 217 5.18 18.04 23.86
N VAL A 218 5.09 19.23 23.22
CA VAL A 218 6.25 19.98 22.72
C VAL A 218 7.20 20.47 23.83
N TYR A 219 6.72 20.61 25.07
CA TYR A 219 7.55 21.00 26.22
C TYR A 219 8.04 19.81 27.07
N LYS A 220 7.35 18.67 27.03
CA LYS A 220 7.67 17.51 27.88
C LYS A 220 8.64 16.53 27.24
N GLU A 221 8.58 16.37 25.91
CA GLU A 221 9.39 15.38 25.21
C GLU A 221 10.78 15.93 24.89
N ARG A 222 11.83 15.16 25.23
CA ARG A 222 13.21 15.53 24.89
C ARG A 222 13.46 15.59 23.37
N ARG A 223 12.65 14.88 22.58
CA ARG A 223 12.67 14.87 21.11
C ARG A 223 11.24 14.75 20.59
N PRO A 224 10.52 15.87 20.41
CA PRO A 224 9.12 15.82 20.04
C PRO A 224 8.95 15.33 18.60
N LYS A 225 7.78 14.76 18.34
CA LYS A 225 7.32 14.42 16.99
C LYS A 225 6.38 15.47 16.38
N ARG A 226 6.12 16.57 17.08
CA ARG A 226 5.24 17.66 16.62
C ARG A 226 6.06 18.93 16.38
N CYS A 227 5.68 19.70 15.36
CA CYS A 227 6.39 20.92 15.02
C CYS A 227 5.87 22.11 15.84
N TRP A 228 6.69 22.58 16.78
CA TRP A 228 6.36 23.72 17.64
C TRP A 228 6.04 25.01 16.85
N LYS A 229 6.71 25.24 15.71
CA LYS A 229 6.47 26.42 14.86
C LYS A 229 5.17 26.30 14.06
N CYS A 230 4.78 25.10 13.62
CA CYS A 230 3.44 24.88 13.05
C CYS A 230 2.37 25.02 14.12
N LEU A 231 2.59 24.43 15.31
CA LEU A 231 1.65 24.47 16.42
C LEU A 231 1.33 25.90 16.88
N GLY A 232 2.34 26.75 16.93
CA GLY A 232 2.19 28.17 17.26
C GLY A 232 1.58 29.04 16.16
N ASN A 233 1.40 28.54 14.92
CA ASN A 233 0.92 29.37 13.81
C ASN A 233 -0.62 29.38 13.74
N PRO A 234 -1.30 30.49 14.07
CA PRO A 234 -2.76 30.56 14.03
C PRO A 234 -3.33 30.52 12.61
N ASN A 235 -2.50 30.80 11.59
CA ASN A 235 -2.93 30.80 10.18
C ASN A 235 -2.99 29.40 9.56
N LEU A 236 -2.64 28.35 10.31
CA LEU A 236 -2.73 26.96 9.85
C LEU A 236 -4.00 26.29 10.39
N PRO A 237 -4.64 25.39 9.62
CA PRO A 237 -5.69 24.52 10.13
C PRO A 237 -5.22 23.73 11.36
N ILE A 238 -6.12 23.44 12.30
CA ILE A 238 -5.78 22.73 13.55
C ILE A 238 -5.07 21.40 13.26
N GLU A 239 -5.53 20.65 12.26
CA GLU A 239 -4.90 19.41 11.78
C GLU A 239 -3.42 19.56 11.43
N ASP A 240 -3.04 20.66 10.77
CA ASP A 240 -1.66 20.95 10.38
C ASP A 240 -0.81 21.44 11.56
N ARG A 241 -1.46 22.03 12.57
CA ARG A 241 -0.82 22.53 13.79
C ARG A 241 -0.46 21.39 14.74
N ILE A 242 -1.35 20.40 14.88
CA ILE A 242 -1.18 19.26 15.79
C ILE A 242 -0.54 18.03 15.11
N TYR A 243 -0.19 18.13 13.83
CA TYR A 243 0.35 17.02 13.05
C TYR A 243 1.57 16.37 13.72
N GLU A 244 1.49 15.05 13.90
CA GLU A 244 2.53 14.22 14.49
C GLU A 244 3.29 13.44 13.42
N PHE A 245 4.61 13.62 13.37
CA PHE A 245 5.49 12.94 12.42
C PHE A 245 5.77 11.50 12.84
N SER A 246 5.94 10.62 11.85
CA SER A 246 6.33 9.21 12.07
C SER A 246 7.68 9.05 12.77
N SER A 247 8.60 9.99 12.55
CA SER A 247 9.92 10.00 13.17
C SER A 247 10.40 11.42 13.48
N GLU A 248 11.24 11.55 14.51
CA GLU A 248 11.92 12.79 14.88
C GLU A 248 12.73 13.36 13.70
N GLY A 249 13.35 12.49 12.90
CA GLY A 249 14.12 12.89 11.72
C GLY A 249 13.26 13.50 10.61
N ASP A 250 11.99 13.12 10.50
CA ASP A 250 11.06 13.71 9.54
C ASP A 250 10.59 15.09 9.98
N LEU A 251 10.40 15.30 11.29
CA LEU A 251 10.21 16.62 11.86
C LEU A 251 11.40 17.53 11.54
N SER A 252 12.64 17.10 11.77
CA SER A 252 13.85 17.87 11.45
C SER A 252 13.97 18.23 9.97
N LYS A 253 13.56 17.33 9.06
CA LYS A 253 13.53 17.60 7.61
C LYS A 253 12.45 18.62 7.26
N LEU A 254 11.25 18.48 7.81
CA LEU A 254 10.17 19.44 7.59
C LEU A 254 10.55 20.82 8.12
N PHE A 255 11.09 20.89 9.33
CA PHE A 255 11.50 22.15 9.95
C PHE A 255 12.53 22.88 9.08
N ARG A 256 13.56 22.18 8.60
CA ARG A 256 14.54 22.75 7.68
C ARG A 256 13.91 23.27 6.38
N ARG A 257 13.03 22.49 5.75
CA ARG A 257 12.40 22.84 4.47
C ARG A 257 11.38 23.97 4.58
N LYS A 258 10.52 23.92 5.60
CA LYS A 258 9.36 24.81 5.73
C LYS A 258 9.68 26.07 6.53
N HIS A 259 10.54 25.97 7.55
CA HIS A 259 10.80 27.06 8.48
C HIS A 259 12.20 27.65 8.40
N LEU A 260 13.20 26.98 7.82
CA LEU A 260 14.58 27.51 7.74
C LEU A 260 15.07 27.84 6.33
N GLN A 261 14.50 27.24 5.29
CA GLN A 261 14.97 27.39 3.91
C GLN A 261 14.60 28.75 3.29
N TYR A 262 13.48 29.34 3.75
CA TYR A 262 12.91 30.55 3.15
C TYR A 262 12.98 31.79 4.04
N ILE A 263 13.72 31.72 5.16
CA ILE A 263 13.95 32.88 6.04
C ILE A 263 14.79 33.91 5.28
N LYS A 264 14.28 35.14 5.18
CA LYS A 264 15.04 36.29 4.65
C LYS A 264 15.82 36.98 5.78
N GLU A 265 16.92 37.67 5.46
CA GLU A 265 17.79 38.33 6.46
C GLU A 265 17.09 39.42 7.29
N GLU A 266 15.99 39.99 6.80
CA GLU A 266 15.21 41.04 7.47
C GLU A 266 13.88 40.53 8.06
N GLU A 267 13.63 39.22 8.06
CA GLU A 267 12.39 38.64 8.57
C GLU A 267 12.41 38.58 10.10
N SER A 268 11.40 39.15 10.75
CA SER A 268 11.23 39.03 12.19
C SER A 268 10.83 37.59 12.55
N LEU A 269 11.72 36.88 13.25
CA LEU A 269 11.46 35.52 13.70
C LEU A 269 10.90 35.58 15.13
N SER A 270 9.85 34.81 15.39
CA SER A 270 9.22 34.69 16.70
C SER A 270 8.97 33.23 17.06
N CYS A 271 8.82 32.94 18.33
CA CYS A 271 8.14 31.72 18.78
C CYS A 271 6.80 32.11 19.39
N GLU A 272 5.70 31.80 18.71
CA GLU A 272 4.33 32.14 19.17
C GLU A 272 3.91 31.33 20.41
N LEU A 273 4.55 30.19 20.69
CA LEU A 273 4.27 29.40 21.90
C LEU A 273 4.95 29.98 23.13
N CYS A 274 6.18 30.46 22.98
CA CYS A 274 6.98 31.05 24.05
C CYS A 274 6.86 32.58 24.12
N GLN A 275 6.22 33.20 23.12
CA GLN A 275 6.08 34.65 22.95
C GLN A 275 7.41 35.41 22.98
N VAL A 276 8.46 34.84 22.37
CA VAL A 276 9.80 35.45 22.28
C VAL A 276 10.15 35.85 20.85
N SER A 277 10.77 37.01 20.70
CA SER A 277 11.40 37.45 19.45
C SER A 277 12.80 36.85 19.31
N LEU A 278 13.15 36.43 18.10
CA LEU A 278 14.40 35.75 17.77
C LEU A 278 15.07 36.55 16.65
N GLU A 279 16.27 37.05 16.94
CA GLU A 279 16.93 38.03 16.07
C GLU A 279 17.38 37.45 14.73
N ASN A 280 17.75 36.17 14.71
CA ASN A 280 18.32 35.55 13.53
C ASN A 280 18.04 34.04 13.50
N LYS A 281 18.34 33.43 12.34
CA LYS A 281 18.16 32.00 12.09
C LYS A 281 18.86 31.10 13.13
N MET A 282 20.04 31.50 13.60
CA MET A 282 20.80 30.72 14.59
C MET A 282 20.09 30.75 15.96
N HIS A 283 19.55 31.90 16.37
CA HIS A 283 18.73 32.02 17.58
C HIS A 283 17.45 31.16 17.49
N LEU A 284 16.83 31.09 16.31
CA LEU A 284 15.68 30.21 16.06
C LEU A 284 16.01 28.73 16.20
N GLN A 285 17.14 28.29 15.63
CA GLN A 285 17.60 26.90 15.72
C GLN A 285 17.96 26.53 17.17
N ARG A 286 18.67 27.41 17.86
CA ARG A 286 19.05 27.20 19.26
C ARG A 286 17.84 27.18 20.19
N HIS A 287 16.89 28.09 20.02
CA HIS A 287 15.62 28.08 20.76
C HIS A 287 14.82 26.79 20.52
N GLY A 288 14.73 26.35 19.26
CA GLY A 288 14.07 25.09 18.91
C GLY A 288 14.70 23.87 19.56
N LEU A 289 16.03 23.86 19.73
CA LEU A 289 16.75 22.78 20.40
C LEU A 289 16.61 22.86 21.93
N ASP A 290 16.88 24.02 22.52
CA ASP A 290 17.00 24.19 23.97
C ASP A 290 15.63 24.17 24.67
N VAL A 291 14.59 24.73 24.03
CA VAL A 291 13.24 24.86 24.62
C VAL A 291 12.29 23.77 24.13
N HIS A 292 12.41 23.36 22.87
CA HIS A 292 11.48 22.43 22.21
C HIS A 292 12.11 21.12 21.77
N GLY A 293 13.36 20.81 22.14
CA GLY A 293 14.03 19.53 21.84
C GLY A 293 14.15 19.18 20.34
N THR A 294 13.88 20.13 19.44
CA THR A 294 13.83 19.89 18.00
C THR A 294 15.22 20.11 17.41
N VAL A 295 15.85 19.03 16.95
CA VAL A 295 17.16 19.10 16.28
C VAL A 295 16.96 19.61 14.86
N THR A 296 17.59 20.73 14.50
CA THR A 296 17.42 21.40 13.20
C THR A 296 18.71 21.50 12.41
#